data_AF-A0A4S2GVP7-F1
#
_entry.id   AF-A0A4S2GVP7-F1
#
_cell.length_a   1.000
_cell.length_b   1.000
_cell.length_c   1.000
_cell.angle_alpha   90.00
_cell.angle_beta   90.00
_cell.angle_gamma   90.00
#
_symmetry.space_group_name_H-M   'P 1'
#
loop_
_entity.id
_entity.type
_entity.pdbx_description
1 polymer ?
#
loop_
_entity_poly.entity_id
_entity_poly.type
_entity_poly.pdbx_seq_one_letter_code
_entity_poly.pdbx_strand_id
1 'polypeptide(L)'
;MTFNLKPAYKPKQEDKSKYLPSETNVFEKQHKYCLGRNELGIVDNLLKNKENWDEFCKERADDCKNTIRATRDLRKEGNCSLDYSHRYILDFIILEPEIAYNDLPDNIKKVVCGETEKDEGELEFVNAYNKLMHCLIIRKIGQFPSQAESQLLGTSKYRKILGDKYKDYTLGIQLNASGVGAGALVYLRRIFEGLLEESHQRCVELENWDEKIYKDSHVEEKIKLVEDRNEILIPQELQAIRKKFYGALSKGIHQLSENECKELFPAFRYVIESVLDARMAKIEHDKKRNEMIKVINSIKS
;
A
#
# COMPACT_ATOMS: atom_id res chain seq x y z
N MET A 1 -19.84 -15.85 -10.23
CA MET A 1 -18.74 -15.99 -11.21
C MET A 1 -17.42 -15.79 -10.49
N THR A 2 -16.64 -16.85 -10.39
CA THR A 2 -15.31 -16.92 -9.77
C THR A 2 -14.29 -16.24 -10.68
N PHE A 3 -13.57 -15.23 -10.17
CA PHE A 3 -12.44 -14.63 -10.89
C PHE A 3 -11.16 -15.43 -10.62
N ASN A 4 -10.79 -16.25 -11.60
CA ASN A 4 -9.46 -16.85 -11.71
C ASN A 4 -8.45 -15.79 -12.18
N LEU A 5 -7.47 -15.47 -11.35
CA LEU A 5 -6.25 -14.78 -11.78
C LEU A 5 -5.09 -15.79 -11.78
N LYS A 6 -4.63 -16.16 -12.98
CA LYS A 6 -3.33 -16.84 -13.15
C LYS A 6 -2.21 -15.87 -12.76
N PRO A 7 -1.14 -16.31 -12.08
CA PRO A 7 0.04 -15.49 -11.88
C PRO A 7 0.92 -15.50 -13.14
N ALA A 8 1.21 -14.30 -13.67
CA ALA A 8 2.24 -14.09 -14.68
C ALA A 8 3.50 -13.52 -13.99
N TYR A 9 4.52 -14.35 -13.78
CA TYR A 9 5.96 -14.01 -13.86
C TYR A 9 6.80 -15.24 -13.49
N LYS A 10 7.62 -15.76 -14.42
CA LYS A 10 8.72 -16.70 -14.12
C LYS A 10 10.04 -15.98 -14.40
N PRO A 11 10.79 -15.53 -13.37
CA PRO A 11 12.12 -14.95 -13.58
C PRO A 11 13.13 -16.02 -13.99
N LYS A 12 14.07 -15.64 -14.87
CA LYS A 12 15.22 -16.43 -15.32
C LYS A 12 16.10 -16.82 -14.13
N GLN A 13 16.77 -17.97 -14.24
CA GLN A 13 17.71 -18.51 -13.24
C GLN A 13 18.92 -17.57 -13.08
N GLU A 14 18.81 -16.60 -12.17
CA GLU A 14 19.96 -15.92 -11.56
C GLU A 14 20.16 -16.47 -10.14
N ASP A 15 21.42 -16.57 -9.73
CA ASP A 15 21.86 -17.18 -8.48
C ASP A 15 21.21 -16.51 -7.26
N LYS A 16 20.19 -17.20 -6.73
CA LYS A 16 19.30 -16.73 -5.65
C LYS A 16 19.99 -16.64 -4.29
N SER A 17 21.24 -17.11 -4.17
CA SER A 17 22.00 -17.12 -2.91
C SER A 17 22.26 -15.72 -2.33
N LYS A 18 22.28 -14.67 -3.15
CA LYS A 18 22.52 -13.28 -2.71
C LYS A 18 21.31 -12.53 -2.17
N TYR A 19 20.09 -13.06 -2.36
CA TYR A 19 18.83 -12.43 -1.93
C TYR A 19 18.08 -13.24 -0.88
N LEU A 20 18.67 -14.32 -0.36
CA LEU A 20 18.11 -15.06 0.75
C LEU A 20 18.17 -14.18 2.01
N PRO A 21 17.03 -13.90 2.67
CA PRO A 21 17.03 -13.37 4.03
C PRO A 21 17.91 -14.30 4.87
N SER A 22 18.75 -13.76 5.74
CA SER A 22 19.45 -14.59 6.72
C SER A 22 18.40 -15.43 7.46
N GLU A 23 18.46 -16.75 7.28
CA GLU A 23 17.59 -17.75 7.92
C GLU A 23 17.87 -17.86 9.43
N THR A 24 18.21 -16.77 10.11
CA THR A 24 18.18 -16.75 11.58
C THR A 24 16.73 -16.62 12.01
N ASN A 25 16.07 -17.77 11.99
CA ASN A 25 14.86 -18.03 12.73
C ASN A 25 15.15 -17.80 14.23
N VAL A 26 14.42 -16.88 14.85
CA VAL A 26 14.59 -16.52 16.28
C VAL A 26 14.32 -17.73 17.19
N PHE A 27 13.64 -18.77 16.68
CA PHE A 27 13.28 -19.98 17.40
C PHE A 27 14.26 -21.15 17.20
N GLU A 28 15.30 -20.98 16.39
CA GLU A 28 16.12 -22.07 15.88
C GLU A 28 17.25 -22.54 16.80
N LYS A 29 17.09 -22.38 18.12
CA LYS A 29 17.99 -23.05 19.05
C LYS A 29 17.40 -24.24 19.78
N GLN A 30 16.08 -24.35 19.99
CA GLN A 30 15.53 -25.51 20.72
C GLN A 30 14.10 -25.97 20.36
N HIS A 31 13.36 -25.32 19.45
CA HIS A 31 11.96 -25.71 19.20
C HIS A 31 11.68 -26.03 17.71
N LYS A 32 11.20 -27.25 17.48
CA LYS A 32 10.98 -27.87 16.17
C LYS A 32 9.65 -27.42 15.56
N TYR A 33 9.63 -26.26 14.91
CA TYR A 33 8.50 -25.84 14.05
C TYR A 33 8.96 -25.71 12.60
N CYS A 34 8.20 -26.30 11.67
CA CYS A 34 8.43 -26.15 10.23
C CYS A 34 7.38 -25.22 9.62
N LEU A 35 7.83 -24.21 8.86
CA LEU A 35 7.00 -23.26 8.11
C LEU A 35 6.18 -23.95 6.99
N GLY A 36 4.97 -23.46 6.74
CA GLY A 36 4.27 -23.64 5.45
C GLY A 36 3.30 -24.82 5.31
N ARG A 37 2.93 -25.50 6.41
CA ARG A 37 1.82 -26.46 6.43
C ARG A 37 0.82 -26.05 7.51
N ASN A 38 -0.48 -26.11 7.21
CA ASN A 38 -1.56 -25.94 8.20
C ASN A 38 -1.71 -27.16 9.13
N GLU A 39 -0.64 -27.93 9.33
CA GLU A 39 -0.63 -29.18 10.07
C GLU A 39 0.61 -29.23 10.96
N LEU A 40 0.41 -29.53 12.24
CA LEU A 40 1.48 -29.78 13.21
C LEU A 40 2.21 -31.07 12.82
N GLY A 41 3.34 -30.95 12.12
CA GLY A 41 4.22 -32.07 11.85
C GLY A 41 5.00 -32.47 13.11
N ILE A 42 4.65 -33.61 13.71
CA ILE A 42 5.38 -34.15 14.87
C ILE A 42 6.71 -34.74 14.39
N VAL A 43 7.82 -34.25 14.96
CA VAL A 43 9.14 -34.89 14.86
C VAL A 43 9.44 -35.57 16.20
N ASP A 44 8.59 -36.52 16.56
CA ASP A 44 8.80 -37.44 17.68
C ASP A 44 8.42 -38.85 17.23
N ASN A 45 9.42 -39.72 17.12
CA ASN A 45 9.28 -41.12 16.69
C ASN A 45 8.79 -42.03 17.84
N LEU A 46 8.43 -41.47 18.99
CA LEU A 46 7.92 -42.22 20.13
C LEU A 46 6.40 -42.39 20.01
N LEU A 47 6.01 -43.55 19.50
CA LEU A 47 4.63 -44.09 19.34
C LEU A 47 3.74 -44.13 20.60
N LYS A 48 4.03 -43.36 21.66
CA LYS A 48 3.37 -43.50 22.98
C LYS A 48 2.10 -42.67 23.21
N ASN A 49 1.75 -41.71 22.36
CA ASN A 49 0.64 -40.77 22.64
C ASN A 49 -0.59 -40.91 21.72
N LYS A 50 -0.93 -42.13 21.25
CA LYS A 50 -2.16 -42.33 20.46
C LYS A 50 -3.45 -42.36 21.29
N GLU A 51 -3.38 -42.73 22.57
CA GLU A 51 -4.57 -42.89 23.42
C GLU A 51 -5.16 -41.55 23.91
N ASN A 52 -4.38 -40.46 23.87
CA ASN A 52 -4.83 -39.14 24.31
C ASN A 52 -4.24 -38.02 23.44
N TRP A 53 -4.50 -38.13 22.14
CA TRP A 53 -3.92 -37.28 21.10
C TRP A 53 -4.30 -35.80 21.27
N ASP A 54 -5.57 -35.53 21.61
CA ASP A 54 -6.06 -34.16 21.74
C ASP A 54 -5.44 -33.43 22.94
N GLU A 55 -5.22 -34.11 24.06
CA GLU A 55 -4.55 -33.55 25.23
C GLU A 55 -3.06 -33.26 24.93
N PHE A 56 -2.38 -34.20 24.27
CA PHE A 56 -1.00 -33.99 23.83
C PHE A 56 -0.85 -32.80 22.88
N CYS A 57 -1.77 -32.66 21.90
CA CYS A 57 -1.77 -31.52 20.99
C CYS A 57 -2.00 -30.18 21.70
N LYS A 58 -2.87 -30.15 22.72
CA LYS A 58 -3.12 -28.96 23.55
C LYS A 58 -1.88 -28.56 24.35
N GLU A 59 -1.26 -29.51 25.06
CA GLU A 59 -0.03 -29.24 25.83
C GLU A 59 1.08 -28.68 24.95
N ARG A 60 1.29 -29.27 23.77
CA ARG A 60 2.30 -28.78 22.81
C ARG A 60 1.96 -27.40 22.27
N ALA A 61 0.68 -27.10 22.03
CA ALA A 61 0.24 -25.78 21.61
C ALA A 61 0.49 -24.73 22.71
N ASP A 62 0.24 -25.09 23.98
CA ASP A 62 0.51 -24.22 25.13
C ASP A 62 2.01 -24.00 25.37
N ASP A 63 2.83 -25.05 25.24
CA ASP A 63 4.29 -24.95 25.26
C ASP A 63 4.79 -23.98 24.17
N CYS A 64 4.25 -24.08 22.95
CA CYS A 64 4.53 -23.16 21.85
C CYS A 64 4.18 -21.71 22.20
N LYS A 65 2.96 -21.51 22.68
CA LYS A 65 2.40 -20.21 23.02
C LYS A 65 3.25 -19.53 24.08
N ASN A 66 3.59 -20.25 25.15
CA ASN A 66 4.42 -19.75 26.24
C ASN A 66 5.84 -19.38 25.78
N THR A 67 6.42 -20.19 24.89
CA THR A 67 7.74 -19.91 24.30
C THR A 67 7.71 -18.62 23.48
N ILE A 68 6.69 -18.45 22.62
CA ILE A 68 6.56 -17.25 21.78
C ILE A 68 6.26 -16.01 22.66
N ARG A 69 5.43 -16.16 23.71
CA ARG A 69 5.11 -15.10 24.68
C ARG A 69 6.34 -14.52 25.38
N ALA A 70 7.40 -15.30 25.55
CA ALA A 70 8.65 -14.80 26.12
C ALA A 70 9.37 -13.79 25.19
N THR A 71 8.98 -13.72 23.91
CA THR A 71 9.52 -12.77 22.94
C THR A 71 8.97 -11.38 23.20
N ARG A 72 9.84 -10.43 23.53
CA ARG A 72 9.45 -9.05 23.89
C ARG A 72 9.32 -8.13 22.68
N ASP A 73 10.14 -8.34 21.66
CA ASP A 73 10.20 -7.49 20.47
C ASP A 73 10.08 -8.33 19.21
N LEU A 74 9.01 -8.10 18.43
CA LEU A 74 8.85 -8.69 17.11
C LEU A 74 9.02 -7.59 16.06
N ARG A 75 10.15 -7.64 15.35
CA ARG A 75 10.50 -6.68 14.31
C ARG A 75 10.67 -7.39 12.97
N LYS A 76 10.12 -6.78 11.91
CA LYS A 76 10.39 -7.20 10.53
C LYS A 76 11.07 -6.07 9.77
N GLU A 77 12.27 -6.34 9.30
CA GLU A 77 12.98 -5.47 8.36
C GLU A 77 12.68 -5.89 6.92
N GLY A 78 12.58 -4.92 6.03
CA GLY A 78 12.33 -5.18 4.61
C GLY A 78 12.74 -4.01 3.73
N ASN A 79 12.69 -4.24 2.41
CA ASN A 79 13.00 -3.23 1.40
C ASN A 79 11.75 -2.93 0.57
N CYS A 80 11.60 -1.69 0.12
CA CYS A 80 10.52 -1.30 -0.79
C CYS A 80 10.61 -2.07 -2.11
N SER A 81 9.46 -2.53 -2.64
CA SER A 81 9.40 -3.27 -3.91
C SER A 81 9.83 -2.43 -5.12
N LEU A 82 9.77 -1.10 -5.02
CA LEU A 82 10.13 -0.17 -6.09
C LEU A 82 11.56 0.36 -5.99
N ASP A 83 12.17 0.31 -4.81
CA ASP A 83 13.53 0.79 -4.57
C ASP A 83 14.16 0.01 -3.40
N TYR A 84 15.14 -0.84 -3.72
CA TYR A 84 15.82 -1.69 -2.74
C TYR A 84 16.71 -0.90 -1.76
N SER A 85 17.00 0.37 -2.03
CA SER A 85 17.70 1.25 -1.08
C SER A 85 16.78 1.75 0.04
N HIS A 86 15.47 1.72 -0.17
CA HIS A 86 14.49 2.13 0.83
C HIS A 86 14.20 0.98 1.81
N ARG A 87 14.83 1.05 2.98
CA ARG A 87 14.58 0.13 4.10
C ARG A 87 13.38 0.59 4.91
N TYR A 88 12.57 -0.38 5.35
CA TYR A 88 11.53 -0.16 6.34
C TYR A 88 11.61 -1.20 7.45
N ILE A 89 11.12 -0.80 8.61
CA ILE A 89 11.05 -1.56 9.84
C ILE A 89 9.59 -1.59 10.25
N LEU A 90 9.03 -2.76 10.48
CA LEU A 90 7.69 -2.96 11.04
C LEU A 90 7.85 -3.48 12.47
N ASP A 91 7.23 -2.80 13.42
CA ASP A 91 7.20 -3.23 14.81
C ASP A 91 5.84 -3.85 15.12
N PHE A 92 5.87 -4.99 15.81
CA PHE A 92 4.71 -5.76 16.20
C PHE A 92 4.76 -6.03 17.70
N ILE A 93 3.57 -6.17 18.28
CA ILE A 93 3.39 -6.73 19.61
C ILE A 93 2.64 -8.05 19.52
N ILE A 94 2.90 -8.91 20.48
CA ILE A 94 2.23 -10.19 20.67
C ILE A 94 1.23 -10.00 21.81
N LEU A 95 -0.03 -10.33 21.57
CA LEU A 95 -1.11 -10.24 22.53
C LEU A 95 -1.76 -11.60 22.72
N GLU A 96 -2.27 -11.83 23.92
CA GLU A 96 -3.23 -12.91 24.15
C GLU A 96 -4.64 -12.41 23.81
N PRO A 97 -5.50 -13.27 23.22
CA PRO A 97 -6.90 -12.93 23.09
C PRO A 97 -7.52 -12.77 24.48
N GLU A 98 -8.05 -11.58 24.77
CA GLU A 98 -8.82 -11.32 25.97
C GLU A 98 -10.22 -11.93 25.82
N ILE A 99 -10.35 -13.22 26.16
CA ILE A 99 -11.65 -13.85 26.34
C ILE A 99 -11.63 -14.54 27.71
N ALA A 100 -11.93 -13.78 28.76
CA ALA A 100 -12.03 -14.36 30.08
C ALA A 100 -13.25 -15.29 30.12
N TYR A 101 -13.03 -16.55 30.47
CA TYR A 101 -14.12 -17.53 30.64
C TYR A 101 -15.23 -17.00 31.55
N ASN A 102 -14.85 -16.25 32.59
CA ASN A 102 -15.79 -15.66 33.55
C ASN A 102 -16.73 -14.61 32.94
N ASP A 103 -16.32 -13.96 31.85
CA ASP A 103 -17.10 -12.94 31.15
C ASP A 103 -18.05 -13.54 30.10
N LEU A 104 -17.98 -14.85 29.86
CA LEU A 104 -18.90 -15.54 28.99
C LEU A 104 -20.29 -15.65 29.64
N PRO A 105 -21.38 -15.51 28.86
CA PRO A 105 -22.73 -15.83 29.32
C PRO A 105 -22.82 -17.28 29.85
N ASP A 106 -23.65 -17.53 30.88
CA ASP A 106 -23.72 -18.83 31.54
C ASP A 106 -24.17 -19.98 30.62
N ASN A 107 -25.02 -19.69 29.63
CA ASN A 107 -25.36 -20.65 28.59
C ASN A 107 -24.14 -21.03 27.74
N ILE A 108 -23.29 -20.06 27.40
CA ILE A 108 -22.06 -20.30 26.63
C ILE A 108 -21.00 -21.04 27.47
N LYS A 109 -20.89 -20.73 28.77
CA LYS A 109 -20.02 -21.47 29.69
C LYS A 109 -20.37 -22.97 29.70
N LYS A 110 -21.65 -23.30 29.83
CA LYS A 110 -22.18 -24.68 29.81
C LYS A 110 -21.86 -25.44 28.52
N VAL A 111 -21.90 -24.75 27.39
CA VAL A 111 -21.56 -25.33 26.08
C VAL A 111 -20.03 -25.54 25.95
N VAL A 112 -19.23 -24.60 26.45
CA VAL A 112 -17.75 -24.70 26.45
C VAL A 112 -17.26 -25.83 27.38
N CYS A 113 -17.85 -26.00 28.56
CA CYS A 113 -17.51 -27.08 29.49
C CYS A 113 -18.15 -28.44 29.14
N GLY A 114 -19.00 -28.50 28.10
CA GLY A 114 -19.57 -29.75 27.60
C GLY A 114 -20.73 -30.30 28.43
N GLU A 115 -21.40 -29.45 29.22
CA GLU A 115 -22.55 -29.82 30.06
C GLU A 115 -23.87 -29.95 29.27
N THR A 116 -23.90 -29.52 28.01
CA THR A 116 -25.10 -29.51 27.15
C THR A 116 -24.77 -30.00 25.74
N GLU A 117 -25.74 -30.63 25.07
CA GLU A 117 -25.65 -30.95 23.64
C GLU A 117 -25.55 -29.64 22.84
N LYS A 118 -24.64 -29.61 21.87
CA LYS A 118 -24.30 -28.41 21.10
C LYS A 118 -25.13 -28.37 19.83
N ASP A 119 -25.78 -27.24 19.56
CA ASP A 119 -26.26 -26.98 18.20
C ASP A 119 -25.08 -26.62 17.25
N GLU A 120 -25.39 -26.48 15.96
CA GLU A 120 -24.38 -26.20 14.92
C GLU A 120 -23.64 -24.86 15.14
N GLY A 121 -24.35 -23.80 15.56
CA GLY A 121 -23.76 -22.49 15.81
C GLY A 121 -22.97 -22.42 17.13
N GLU A 122 -23.44 -23.14 18.14
CA GLU A 122 -22.75 -23.31 19.42
C GLU A 122 -21.45 -24.11 19.28
N LEU A 123 -21.46 -25.13 18.41
CA LEU A 123 -20.25 -25.90 18.07
C LEU A 123 -19.21 -25.02 17.34
N GLU A 124 -19.64 -24.19 16.39
CA GLU A 124 -18.76 -23.23 15.72
C GLU A 124 -18.12 -22.25 16.71
N PHE A 125 -18.92 -21.71 17.65
CA PHE A 125 -18.41 -20.82 18.70
C PHE A 125 -17.39 -21.51 19.60
N VAL A 126 -17.69 -22.70 20.12
CA VAL A 126 -16.76 -23.44 20.99
C VAL A 126 -15.46 -23.77 20.26
N ASN A 127 -15.54 -24.13 18.98
CA ASN A 127 -14.35 -24.38 18.16
C ASN A 127 -13.52 -23.10 17.96
N ALA A 128 -14.16 -21.96 17.70
CA ALA A 128 -13.50 -20.67 17.61
C ALA A 128 -12.87 -20.24 18.95
N TYR A 129 -13.58 -20.42 20.06
CA TYR A 129 -13.12 -20.12 21.42
C TYR A 129 -11.89 -20.96 21.77
N ASN A 130 -11.97 -22.29 21.64
CA ASN A 130 -10.85 -23.19 21.90
C ASN A 130 -9.64 -22.88 21.02
N LYS A 131 -9.87 -22.54 19.75
CA LYS A 131 -8.79 -22.12 18.85
C LYS A 131 -8.10 -20.84 19.34
N LEU A 132 -8.88 -19.85 19.78
CA LEU A 132 -8.34 -18.59 20.29
C LEU A 132 -7.55 -18.79 21.59
N MET A 133 -7.99 -19.68 22.48
CA MET A 133 -7.27 -20.00 23.73
C MET A 133 -5.81 -20.42 23.51
N HIS A 134 -5.55 -21.16 22.44
CA HIS A 134 -4.21 -21.65 22.09
C HIS A 134 -3.50 -20.78 21.02
N CYS A 135 -4.04 -19.61 20.68
CA CYS A 135 -3.44 -18.69 19.71
C CYS A 135 -2.81 -17.46 20.37
N LEU A 136 -1.96 -16.79 19.58
CA LEU A 136 -1.43 -15.46 19.86
C LEU A 136 -1.86 -14.51 18.74
N ILE A 137 -2.16 -13.27 19.11
CA ILE A 137 -2.47 -12.20 18.17
C ILE A 137 -1.20 -11.39 17.93
N ILE A 138 -0.75 -11.34 16.67
CA ILE A 138 0.31 -10.44 16.25
C ILE A 138 -0.33 -9.15 15.74
N ARG A 139 -0.10 -8.05 16.46
CA ARG A 139 -0.62 -6.73 16.07
C ARG A 139 0.53 -5.83 15.64
N LYS A 140 0.44 -5.26 14.43
CA LYS A 140 1.36 -4.19 14.00
C LYS A 140 1.09 -2.94 14.83
N ILE A 141 2.13 -2.38 15.45
CA ILE A 141 2.05 -1.16 16.27
C ILE A 141 2.76 0.04 15.64
N GLY A 142 3.66 -0.21 14.69
CA GLY A 142 4.48 0.86 14.15
C GLY A 142 5.15 0.49 12.85
N GLN A 143 5.67 1.52 12.19
CA GLN A 143 6.57 1.37 11.07
C GLN A 143 7.52 2.57 11.00
N PHE A 144 8.79 2.31 10.71
CA PHE A 144 9.78 3.32 10.38
C PHE A 144 10.43 3.05 9.01
N PRO A 145 10.56 4.03 8.11
CA PRO A 145 9.85 5.31 8.15
C PRO A 145 8.34 5.08 8.12
N SER A 146 7.56 6.05 8.59
CA SER A 146 6.11 5.99 8.50
C SER A 146 5.65 5.82 7.04
N GLN A 147 4.41 5.39 6.84
CA GLN A 147 3.85 5.24 5.49
C GLN A 147 3.90 6.56 4.70
N ALA A 148 3.65 7.68 5.37
CA ALA A 148 3.75 9.01 4.77
C ALA A 148 5.20 9.33 4.35
N GLU A 149 6.15 9.19 5.28
CA GLU A 149 7.56 9.46 5.00
C GLU A 149 8.10 8.58 3.89
N SER A 150 7.77 7.28 3.91
CA SER A 150 8.12 6.32 2.85
C SER A 150 7.65 6.80 1.48
N GLN A 151 6.43 7.33 1.40
CA GLN A 151 5.84 7.83 0.16
C GLN A 151 6.39 9.19 -0.28
N LEU A 152 6.96 9.96 0.65
CA LEU A 152 7.62 11.25 0.40
C LEU A 152 9.08 11.09 0.00
N LEU A 153 9.67 9.89 0.15
CA LEU A 153 11.00 9.62 -0.35
C LEU A 153 11.04 9.85 -1.87
N GLY A 154 12.06 10.58 -2.32
CA GLY A 154 12.26 10.90 -3.74
C GLY A 154 11.33 11.98 -4.31
N THR A 155 10.34 12.49 -3.57
CA THR A 155 9.43 13.53 -4.10
C THR A 155 10.06 14.93 -4.11
N SER A 156 11.17 15.13 -3.41
CA SER A 156 11.87 16.42 -3.33
C SER A 156 12.29 16.97 -4.69
N LYS A 157 12.49 16.10 -5.69
CA LYS A 157 12.76 16.47 -7.08
C LYS A 157 11.69 17.40 -7.68
N TYR A 158 10.44 17.22 -7.27
CA TYR A 158 9.31 18.03 -7.75
C TYR A 158 9.21 19.42 -7.14
N ARG A 159 9.95 19.69 -6.05
CA ARG A 159 9.89 20.98 -5.33
C ARG A 159 10.15 22.17 -6.25
N LYS A 160 11.11 22.03 -7.18
CA LYS A 160 11.47 23.10 -8.12
C LYS A 160 10.37 23.42 -9.13
N ILE A 161 9.60 22.42 -9.56
CA ILE A 161 8.50 22.61 -10.51
C ILE A 161 7.26 23.12 -9.80
N LEU A 162 6.90 22.51 -8.68
CA LEU A 162 5.65 22.81 -7.97
C LEU A 162 5.70 24.12 -7.18
N GLY A 163 6.89 24.59 -6.78
CA GLY A 163 7.02 25.79 -5.95
C GLY A 163 6.18 25.67 -4.67
N ASP A 164 5.31 26.64 -4.43
CA ASP A 164 4.42 26.67 -3.25
C ASP A 164 3.42 25.50 -3.22
N LYS A 165 3.01 24.99 -4.39
CA LYS A 165 2.10 23.82 -4.52
C LYS A 165 2.77 22.52 -4.01
N TYR A 166 4.08 22.52 -3.78
CA TYR A 166 4.77 21.36 -3.19
C TYR A 166 4.25 21.04 -1.79
N LYS A 167 3.85 22.06 -1.00
CA LYS A 167 3.27 21.84 0.33
C LYS A 167 1.95 21.07 0.24
N ASP A 168 1.09 21.48 -0.68
CA ASP A 168 -0.18 20.80 -0.97
C ASP A 168 0.07 19.35 -1.42
N TYR A 169 1.12 19.11 -2.23
CA TYR A 169 1.48 17.77 -2.66
C TYR A 169 1.86 16.86 -1.49
N THR A 170 2.76 17.36 -0.62
CA THR A 170 3.20 16.59 0.54
C THR A 170 2.07 16.36 1.55
N LEU A 171 1.19 17.34 1.74
CA LEU A 171 0.05 17.24 2.64
C LEU A 171 -0.99 16.24 2.13
N GLY A 172 -1.24 16.20 0.81
CA GLY A 172 -2.07 15.16 0.20
C GLY A 172 -1.56 13.75 0.48
N ILE A 173 -0.25 13.52 0.35
CA ILE A 173 0.39 12.23 0.67
C ILE A 173 0.23 11.88 2.16
N GLN A 174 0.48 12.84 3.05
CA GLN A 174 0.36 12.63 4.49
C GLN A 174 -1.09 12.31 4.91
N LEU A 175 -2.08 13.00 4.36
CA LEU A 175 -3.50 12.73 4.63
C LEU A 175 -3.91 11.34 4.17
N ASN A 176 -3.49 10.93 2.97
CA ASN A 176 -3.80 9.59 2.46
C ASN A 176 -3.17 8.50 3.35
N ALA A 177 -1.91 8.68 3.77
CA ALA A 177 -1.22 7.76 4.65
C ALA A 177 -1.86 7.65 6.05
N SER A 178 -2.49 8.74 6.52
CA SER A 178 -3.28 8.77 7.76
C SER A 178 -4.71 8.24 7.58
N GLY A 179 -5.08 7.80 6.38
CA GLY A 179 -6.39 7.24 6.11
C GLY A 179 -7.49 8.28 5.86
N VAL A 180 -7.14 9.51 5.49
CA VAL A 180 -8.07 10.57 5.09
C VAL A 180 -7.99 10.76 3.57
N GLY A 181 -8.80 10.01 2.82
CA GLY A 181 -8.73 9.96 1.36
C GLY A 181 -9.39 11.17 0.67
N ALA A 182 -10.55 11.61 1.14
CA ALA A 182 -11.27 12.74 0.55
C ALA A 182 -10.44 14.02 0.67
N GLY A 183 -9.89 14.28 1.86
CA GLY A 183 -8.97 15.38 2.09
C GLY A 183 -7.73 15.30 1.20
N ALA A 184 -7.13 14.11 1.08
CA ALA A 184 -5.97 13.89 0.22
C ALA A 184 -6.25 14.20 -1.27
N LEU A 185 -7.43 13.81 -1.78
CA LEU A 185 -7.85 14.11 -3.14
C LEU A 185 -8.13 15.59 -3.38
N VAL A 186 -8.59 16.36 -2.38
CA VAL A 186 -8.73 17.84 -2.53
C VAL A 186 -7.38 18.44 -2.92
N TYR A 187 -6.32 18.07 -2.22
CA TYR A 187 -4.98 18.62 -2.47
C TYR A 187 -4.46 18.21 -3.85
N LEU A 188 -4.58 16.93 -4.22
CA LEU A 188 -4.15 16.48 -5.55
C LEU A 188 -4.96 17.14 -6.67
N ARG A 189 -6.27 17.30 -6.49
CA ARG A 189 -7.13 18.01 -7.45
C ARG A 189 -6.67 19.46 -7.65
N ARG A 190 -6.38 20.19 -6.58
CA ARG A 190 -5.89 21.58 -6.68
C ARG A 190 -4.58 21.66 -7.46
N ILE A 191 -3.66 20.72 -7.23
CA ILE A 191 -2.41 20.65 -7.98
C ILE A 191 -2.69 20.40 -9.45
N PHE A 192 -3.54 19.43 -9.75
CA PHE A 192 -3.93 19.08 -11.12
C PHE A 192 -4.60 20.26 -11.83
N GLU A 193 -5.54 20.96 -11.20
CA GLU A 193 -6.18 22.17 -11.74
C GLU A 193 -5.14 23.25 -12.07
N GLY A 194 -4.13 23.43 -11.21
CA GLY A 194 -3.01 24.32 -11.47
C GLY A 194 -2.14 23.87 -12.66
N LEU A 195 -1.91 22.56 -12.83
CA LEU A 195 -1.15 22.02 -13.97
C LEU A 195 -1.93 22.17 -15.28
N LEU A 196 -3.25 21.98 -15.25
CA LEU A 196 -4.16 22.21 -16.36
C LEU A 196 -4.13 23.70 -16.76
N GLU A 197 -4.27 24.61 -15.80
CA GLU A 197 -4.22 26.05 -16.07
C GLU A 197 -2.88 26.49 -16.68
N GLU A 198 -1.77 26.00 -16.17
CA GLU A 198 -0.45 26.30 -16.76
C GLU A 198 -0.32 25.77 -18.20
N SER A 199 -0.98 24.65 -18.52
CA SER A 199 -0.97 24.08 -19.87
C SER A 199 -1.90 24.86 -20.79
N HIS A 200 -3.06 25.28 -20.30
CA HIS A 200 -3.95 26.23 -20.94
C HIS A 200 -3.21 27.52 -21.35
N GLN A 201 -2.46 28.14 -20.43
CA GLN A 201 -1.71 29.37 -20.75
C GLN A 201 -0.71 29.18 -21.89
N ARG A 202 -0.10 28.00 -22.03
CA ARG A 202 0.77 27.69 -23.19
C ARG A 202 -0.02 27.53 -24.49
N CYS A 203 -1.25 27.03 -24.43
CA CYS A 203 -2.11 26.90 -25.59
C CYS A 203 -2.65 28.25 -26.07
N VAL A 204 -2.88 29.21 -25.17
CA VAL A 204 -3.33 30.58 -25.51
C VAL A 204 -2.33 31.30 -26.42
N GLU A 205 -1.03 30.99 -26.28
CA GLU A 205 0.03 31.54 -27.14
C GLU A 205 0.04 30.96 -28.56
N LEU A 206 -0.71 29.88 -28.82
CA LEU A 206 -0.77 29.22 -30.13
C LEU A 206 -1.83 29.87 -31.03
N GLU A 207 -1.57 29.87 -32.33
CA GLU A 207 -2.55 30.31 -33.32
C GLU A 207 -3.83 29.46 -33.29
N ASN A 208 -4.98 30.12 -33.50
CA ASN A 208 -6.31 29.53 -33.51
C ASN A 208 -6.77 28.92 -32.17
N TRP A 209 -6.36 29.49 -31.04
CA TRP A 209 -6.95 29.19 -29.74
C TRP A 209 -8.27 29.97 -29.54
N ASP A 210 -9.34 29.27 -29.16
CA ASP A 210 -10.62 29.90 -28.81
C ASP A 210 -10.81 29.88 -27.28
N GLU A 211 -10.47 31.02 -26.68
CA GLU A 211 -10.55 31.23 -25.24
C GLU A 211 -11.98 31.13 -24.70
N LYS A 212 -12.98 31.50 -25.52
CA LYS A 212 -14.39 31.47 -25.11
C LYS A 212 -14.86 30.03 -25.00
N ILE A 213 -14.55 29.20 -25.99
CA ILE A 213 -14.84 27.76 -25.96
C ILE A 213 -14.19 27.12 -24.74
N TYR A 214 -12.91 27.40 -24.47
CA TYR A 214 -12.23 26.83 -23.31
C TYR A 214 -12.91 27.22 -21.99
N LYS A 215 -13.22 28.51 -21.77
CA LYS A 215 -13.83 28.96 -20.52
C LYS A 215 -15.19 28.33 -20.25
N ASP A 216 -16.03 28.22 -21.27
CA ASP A 216 -17.39 27.69 -21.19
C ASP A 216 -17.43 26.14 -21.11
N SER A 217 -16.32 25.47 -21.42
CA SER A 217 -16.20 24.01 -21.40
C SER A 217 -16.13 23.40 -20.00
N HIS A 218 -16.63 22.17 -19.86
CA HIS A 218 -16.45 21.35 -18.67
C HIS A 218 -14.98 20.88 -18.53
N VAL A 219 -14.58 20.41 -17.34
CA VAL A 219 -13.18 20.00 -17.07
C VAL A 219 -12.69 18.92 -18.03
N GLU A 220 -13.53 17.94 -18.37
CA GLU A 220 -13.20 16.91 -19.35
C GLU A 220 -12.87 17.51 -20.73
N GLU A 221 -13.70 18.44 -21.19
CA GLU A 221 -13.54 19.14 -22.48
C GLU A 221 -12.31 20.05 -22.47
N LYS A 222 -12.07 20.77 -21.36
CA LYS A 222 -10.85 21.57 -21.15
C LYS A 222 -9.58 20.75 -21.31
N ILE A 223 -9.56 19.54 -20.74
CA ILE A 223 -8.41 18.63 -20.86
C ILE A 223 -8.23 18.18 -22.32
N LYS A 224 -9.31 17.85 -23.03
CA LYS A 224 -9.24 17.49 -24.46
C LYS A 224 -8.70 18.64 -25.32
N LEU A 225 -9.20 19.87 -25.11
CA LEU A 225 -8.75 21.04 -25.86
C LEU A 225 -7.25 21.31 -25.70
N VAL A 226 -6.71 21.07 -24.50
CA VAL A 226 -5.27 21.22 -24.21
C VAL A 226 -4.47 20.05 -24.81
N GLU A 227 -4.96 18.81 -24.69
CA GLU A 227 -4.30 17.62 -25.25
C GLU A 227 -4.25 17.65 -26.79
N ASP A 228 -5.28 18.18 -27.47
CA ASP A 228 -5.33 18.39 -28.92
C ASP A 228 -4.23 19.35 -29.41
N ARG A 229 -3.60 20.11 -28.50
CA ARG A 229 -2.47 21.01 -28.76
C ARG A 229 -1.13 20.46 -28.28
N ASN A 230 -1.02 19.13 -28.17
CA ASN A 230 0.18 18.38 -27.76
C ASN A 230 0.61 18.57 -26.29
N GLU A 231 -0.26 19.09 -25.43
CA GLU A 231 -0.04 19.16 -23.99
C GLU A 231 -0.68 17.95 -23.30
N ILE A 232 0.07 16.85 -23.19
CA ILE A 232 -0.43 15.61 -22.60
C ILE A 232 -0.53 15.76 -21.07
N LEU A 233 -1.76 15.72 -20.54
CA LEU A 233 -2.04 15.80 -19.11
C LEU A 233 -2.28 14.43 -18.49
N ILE A 234 -3.01 13.55 -19.18
CA ILE A 234 -3.31 12.20 -18.69
C ILE A 234 -2.52 11.18 -19.53
N PRO A 235 -1.59 10.41 -18.92
CA PRO A 235 -0.86 9.36 -19.62
C PRO A 235 -1.79 8.35 -20.31
N GLN A 236 -1.42 7.88 -21.51
CA GLN A 236 -2.25 7.00 -22.33
C GLN A 236 -2.56 5.66 -21.63
N GLU A 237 -1.61 5.16 -20.82
CA GLU A 237 -1.76 3.96 -20.00
C GLU A 237 -2.92 4.05 -18.97
N LEU A 238 -3.39 5.26 -18.64
CA LEU A 238 -4.52 5.48 -17.75
C LEU A 238 -5.87 5.66 -18.47
N GLN A 239 -5.94 5.40 -19.77
CA GLN A 239 -7.17 5.56 -20.55
C GLN A 239 -8.36 4.77 -19.94
N ALA A 240 -8.10 3.60 -19.34
CA ALA A 240 -9.13 2.75 -18.71
C ALA A 240 -9.81 3.40 -17.49
N ILE A 241 -9.14 4.33 -16.80
CA ILE A 241 -9.67 4.99 -15.58
C ILE A 241 -10.05 6.46 -15.82
N ARG A 242 -9.85 6.97 -17.03
CA ARG A 242 -10.08 8.37 -17.42
C ARG A 242 -11.48 8.88 -17.08
N LYS A 243 -12.52 8.05 -17.28
CA LYS A 243 -13.91 8.39 -16.92
C LYS A 243 -14.12 8.55 -15.42
N LYS A 244 -13.49 7.68 -14.60
CA LYS A 244 -13.52 7.78 -13.13
C LYS A 244 -12.76 9.01 -12.65
N PHE A 245 -11.63 9.31 -13.30
CA PHE A 245 -10.82 10.50 -13.06
C PHE A 245 -11.63 11.78 -13.28
N TYR A 246 -12.30 11.90 -14.43
CA TYR A 246 -13.21 13.02 -14.71
C TYR A 246 -14.38 13.10 -13.74
N GLY A 247 -14.96 11.97 -13.34
CA GLY A 247 -15.98 11.92 -12.30
C GLY A 247 -15.52 12.57 -11.00
N ALA A 248 -14.33 12.22 -10.52
CA ALA A 248 -13.75 12.79 -9.30
C ALA A 248 -13.34 14.28 -9.44
N LEU A 249 -12.88 14.69 -10.62
CA LEU A 249 -12.58 16.10 -10.92
C LEU A 249 -13.85 16.96 -11.01
N SER A 250 -14.93 16.44 -11.60
CA SER A 250 -16.09 17.23 -11.99
C SER A 250 -17.31 17.15 -11.06
N LYS A 251 -17.59 15.99 -10.43
CA LYS A 251 -18.82 15.79 -9.62
C LYS A 251 -18.64 16.03 -8.12
N GLY A 252 -17.41 16.34 -7.71
CA GLY A 252 -17.05 16.58 -6.33
C GLY A 252 -16.75 15.28 -5.59
N ILE A 253 -15.64 15.28 -4.87
CA ILE A 253 -15.22 14.17 -3.99
C ILE A 253 -16.27 13.81 -2.93
N HIS A 254 -17.24 14.68 -2.68
CA HIS A 254 -18.33 14.51 -1.70
C HIS A 254 -19.28 13.36 -2.04
N GLN A 255 -19.27 12.89 -3.30
CA GLN A 255 -20.07 11.74 -3.74
C GLN A 255 -19.34 10.40 -3.57
N LEU A 256 -18.05 10.43 -3.25
CA LEU A 256 -17.22 9.24 -3.03
C LEU A 256 -17.12 8.95 -1.54
N SER A 257 -17.17 7.67 -1.18
CA SER A 257 -16.79 7.23 0.17
C SER A 257 -15.30 7.42 0.42
N GLU A 258 -14.89 7.38 1.69
CA GLU A 258 -13.48 7.53 2.02
C GLU A 258 -12.58 6.43 1.45
N ASN A 259 -13.10 5.21 1.36
CA ASN A 259 -12.36 4.10 0.77
C ASN A 259 -12.21 4.26 -0.75
N GLU A 260 -13.26 4.69 -1.44
CA GLU A 260 -13.17 5.02 -2.88
C GLU A 260 -12.15 6.14 -3.14
N CYS A 261 -12.09 7.15 -2.25
CA CYS A 261 -11.11 8.21 -2.36
C CYS A 261 -9.67 7.69 -2.22
N LYS A 262 -9.42 6.79 -1.25
CA LYS A 262 -8.11 6.16 -1.04
C LYS A 262 -7.69 5.30 -2.22
N GLU A 263 -8.61 4.53 -2.80
CA GLU A 263 -8.33 3.69 -3.97
C GLU A 263 -8.00 4.53 -5.21
N LEU A 264 -8.59 5.72 -5.32
CA LEU A 264 -8.36 6.62 -6.45
C LEU A 264 -7.09 7.47 -6.29
N PHE A 265 -6.62 7.71 -5.06
CA PHE A 265 -5.45 8.54 -4.76
C PHE A 265 -4.18 8.13 -5.54
N PRO A 266 -3.78 6.84 -5.61
CA PRO A 266 -2.60 6.41 -6.38
C PRO A 266 -2.67 6.81 -7.85
N ALA A 267 -3.86 6.76 -8.45
CA ALA A 267 -4.05 7.16 -9.84
C ALA A 267 -3.86 8.68 -10.04
N PHE A 268 -4.43 9.50 -9.16
CA PHE A 268 -4.21 10.96 -9.16
C PHE A 268 -2.75 11.32 -9.00
N ARG A 269 -2.09 10.67 -8.04
CA ARG A 269 -0.67 10.88 -7.80
C ARG A 269 0.14 10.54 -9.05
N TYR A 270 -0.12 9.39 -9.67
CA TYR A 270 0.61 8.97 -10.87
C TYR A 270 0.44 9.94 -12.05
N VAL A 271 -0.77 10.44 -12.30
CA VAL A 271 -1.00 11.47 -13.34
C VAL A 271 -0.17 12.72 -13.07
N ILE A 272 -0.23 13.23 -11.84
CA ILE A 272 0.52 14.43 -11.44
C ILE A 272 2.02 14.19 -11.58
N GLU A 273 2.54 13.09 -11.03
CA GLU A 273 3.96 12.75 -11.11
C GLU A 273 4.44 12.57 -12.56
N SER A 274 3.61 11.98 -13.44
CA SER A 274 3.93 11.83 -14.87
C SER A 274 4.07 13.19 -15.58
N VAL A 275 3.15 14.13 -15.31
CA VAL A 275 3.22 15.49 -15.85
C VAL A 275 4.47 16.22 -15.33
N LEU A 276 4.79 16.06 -14.05
CA LEU A 276 5.96 16.68 -13.44
C LEU A 276 7.27 16.09 -13.98
N ASP A 277 7.36 14.77 -14.13
CA ASP A 277 8.52 14.09 -14.70
C ASP A 277 8.76 14.52 -16.17
N ALA A 278 7.70 14.60 -16.99
CA ALA A 278 7.80 15.08 -18.36
C ALA A 278 8.33 16.53 -18.44
N ARG A 279 7.85 17.41 -17.55
CA ARG A 279 8.32 18.80 -17.47
C ARG A 279 9.78 18.88 -17.03
N MET A 280 10.17 18.07 -16.05
CA MET A 280 11.56 17.98 -15.61
C MET A 280 12.49 17.56 -16.74
N ALA A 281 12.10 16.52 -17.50
CA ALA A 281 12.85 16.05 -18.66
C ALA A 281 13.01 17.15 -19.72
N LYS A 282 11.95 17.91 -20.01
CA LYS A 282 11.98 19.05 -20.94
C LYS A 282 12.95 20.14 -20.47
N ILE A 283 12.86 20.55 -19.20
CA ILE A 283 13.76 21.57 -18.62
C ILE A 283 15.22 21.12 -18.70
N GLU A 284 15.51 19.85 -18.40
CA GLU A 284 16.87 19.31 -18.47
C GLU A 284 17.39 19.27 -19.91
N HIS A 285 16.56 18.84 -20.85
CA HIS A 285 16.88 18.84 -22.27
C HIS A 285 17.19 20.25 -22.78
N ASP A 286 16.35 21.23 -22.46
CA ASP A 286 16.53 22.62 -22.90
C ASP A 286 17.79 23.26 -22.30
N LYS A 287 18.13 22.93 -21.05
CA LYS A 287 19.40 23.34 -20.44
C LYS A 287 20.60 22.79 -21.21
N LYS A 288 20.63 21.48 -21.45
CA LYS A 288 21.71 20.83 -22.21
C LYS A 288 21.83 21.41 -23.62
N ARG A 289 20.69 21.63 -24.29
CA ARG A 289 20.63 22.28 -25.60
C ARG A 289 21.23 23.68 -25.58
N ASN A 290 20.82 24.52 -24.62
CA ASN A 290 21.30 25.89 -24.51
C ASN A 290 22.78 25.97 -24.15
N GLU A 291 23.28 25.07 -23.30
CA GLU A 291 24.72 24.94 -23.01
C GLU A 291 25.49 24.55 -24.27
N MET A 292 25.00 23.56 -25.03
CA MET A 292 25.64 23.15 -26.28
C MET A 292 25.63 24.25 -27.33
N ILE A 293 24.54 25.01 -27.48
CA ILE A 293 24.47 26.17 -28.38
C ILE A 293 25.52 27.21 -28.00
N LYS A 294 25.70 27.49 -26.69
CA LYS A 294 26.75 28.40 -26.23
C LYS A 294 28.15 27.90 -26.58
N VAL A 295 28.40 26.61 -26.40
CA VAL A 295 29.69 25.98 -26.76
C VAL A 295 29.92 26.09 -28.27
N ILE A 296 28.95 25.70 -29.10
CA ILE A 296 29.03 25.80 -30.56
C ILE A 296 29.31 27.24 -31.00
N ASN A 297 28.58 28.22 -30.46
CA ASN A 297 28.77 29.63 -30.79
C ASN A 297 30.12 30.20 -30.31
N SER A 298 30.75 29.57 -29.31
CA SER A 298 32.08 29.95 -28.83
C SER A 298 33.23 29.39 -29.67
N ILE A 299 32.97 28.37 -30.49
CA ILE A 299 33.93 27.84 -31.46
C ILE A 299 33.92 28.81 -32.65
N LYS A 300 34.92 29.68 -32.75
CA LYS A 300 35.12 30.54 -33.93
C LYS A 300 35.36 29.67 -35.17
N SER A 301 34.73 30.04 -36.30
CA SER A 301 35.17 29.61 -37.64
C SER A 301 36.60 30.06 -37.93
#